data_AF-A0A443S259-F1
#
_entry.id   AF-A0A443S259-F1
#
_cell.length_a   1.000
_cell.length_b   1.000
_cell.length_c   1.000
_cell.angle_alpha   90.00
_cell.angle_beta   90.00
_cell.angle_gamma   90.00
#
_symmetry.space_group_name_H-M   'P 1'
#
loop_
_entity.id
_entity.type
_entity.pdbx_description
1 polymer ?
#
loop_
_entity_poly.entity_id
_entity_poly.type
_entity_poly.pdbx_seq_one_letter_code
_entity_poly.pdbx_strand_id
1 'polypeptide(L)'
;MASNILNYLKIIRPNIYDSHNTNILSAEDNRTFEVLTELQEVPKIVIQDYQFQTCKELIITAYGKCAEDKRDIYQYIANLKGNLLVKTWTNGQGQALPRMKNVFDVCWLKRQYNYIYKNRKIIKHWRSSKDHSKFAIAVCGKPALVCIGDLNRTRSQLRRGGGVLCFENNRIWNFLNNMIAAKSVLTGEVELFSGENIGGSARRSDGDDDTDEDFFFRMRIRLSFLFYALCI
;
A
#
# COMPACT_ATOMS: atom_id res chain seq x y z
N MET A 1 4.92 22.97 0.64
CA MET A 1 4.96 21.50 0.78
C MET A 1 3.94 20.99 1.79
N ALA A 2 3.87 21.60 2.98
CA ALA A 2 2.86 21.31 4.01
C ALA A 2 1.42 21.27 3.47
N SER A 3 1.02 22.29 2.70
CA SER A 3 -0.31 22.38 2.09
C SER A 3 -0.73 21.12 1.32
N ASN A 4 0.15 20.54 0.50
CA ASN A 4 -0.17 19.34 -0.29
C ASN A 4 -0.41 18.12 0.60
N ILE A 5 0.37 17.98 1.67
CA ILE A 5 0.22 16.89 2.63
C ILE A 5 -1.07 17.07 3.43
N LEU A 6 -1.33 18.28 3.94
CA LEU A 6 -2.55 18.59 4.68
C LEU A 6 -3.81 18.39 3.83
N ASN A 7 -3.79 18.83 2.57
CA ASN A 7 -4.89 18.62 1.65
C ASN A 7 -5.07 17.13 1.31
N TYR A 8 -4.00 16.37 1.12
CA TYR A 8 -4.09 14.90 1.01
C TYR A 8 -4.74 14.26 2.23
N LEU A 9 -4.33 14.66 3.45
CA LEU A 9 -4.92 14.16 4.69
C LEU A 9 -6.41 14.51 4.81
N LYS A 10 -6.83 15.68 4.30
CA LYS A 10 -8.24 16.10 4.28
C LYS A 10 -9.10 15.19 3.42
N ILE A 11 -8.53 14.61 2.36
CA ILE A 11 -9.21 13.65 1.49
C ILE A 11 -9.32 12.28 2.16
N ILE A 12 -8.21 11.75 2.69
CA ILE A 12 -8.22 10.38 3.21
C ILE A 12 -8.87 10.26 4.60
N ARG A 13 -9.03 11.38 5.30
CA ARG A 13 -9.68 11.49 6.62
C ARG A 13 -9.18 10.43 7.61
N PRO A 14 -7.89 10.46 7.98
CA PRO A 14 -7.37 9.51 8.94
C PRO A 14 -7.87 9.86 10.34
N ASN A 15 -7.99 8.87 11.21
CA ASN A 15 -8.19 9.13 12.63
C ASN A 15 -6.92 9.79 13.21
N ILE A 16 -7.06 10.98 13.78
CA ILE A 16 -6.00 11.69 14.46
C ILE A 16 -6.09 11.36 15.95
N TYR A 17 -5.05 10.74 16.50
CA TYR A 17 -5.01 10.30 17.90
C TYR A 17 -4.18 11.23 18.80
N ASP A 18 -3.33 12.06 18.19
CA ASP A 18 -2.42 12.99 18.88
C ASP A 18 -2.03 14.09 17.90
N SER A 19 -2.11 15.35 18.33
CA SER A 19 -1.85 16.52 17.51
C SER A 19 -1.26 17.63 18.36
N HIS A 20 -0.13 18.18 17.93
CA HIS A 20 0.49 19.34 18.55
C HIS A 20 0.76 20.39 17.47
N ASN A 21 0.14 21.55 17.58
CA ASN A 21 0.46 22.69 16.73
C ASN A 21 1.70 23.40 17.28
N THR A 22 2.77 23.39 16.50
CA THR A 22 4.04 24.07 16.83
C THR A 22 4.10 25.50 16.28
N ASN A 23 3.04 26.00 15.64
CA ASN A 23 2.97 27.30 14.96
C ASN A 23 4.04 27.50 13.85
N ILE A 24 4.59 26.40 13.32
CA ILE A 24 5.59 26.43 12.23
C ILE A 24 4.90 26.55 10.85
N LEU A 25 3.61 26.22 10.77
CA LEU A 25 2.83 26.27 9.54
C LEU A 25 2.44 27.70 9.16
N SER A 26 2.21 27.93 7.86
CA SER A 26 1.59 29.17 7.38
C SER A 26 0.18 29.36 7.98
N ALA A 27 -0.37 30.57 7.94
CA ALA A 27 -1.72 30.82 8.46
C ALA A 27 -2.79 29.94 7.77
N GLU A 28 -2.66 29.72 6.46
CA GLU A 28 -3.57 28.86 5.68
C GLU A 28 -3.40 27.37 6.04
N ASP A 29 -2.16 26.92 6.19
CA ASP A 29 -1.85 25.54 6.57
C ASP A 29 -2.31 25.24 8.00
N ASN A 30 -2.18 26.21 8.93
CA ASN A 30 -2.72 26.11 10.28
C ASN A 30 -4.24 25.95 10.25
N ARG A 31 -4.96 26.76 9.48
CA ARG A 31 -6.41 26.62 9.32
C ARG A 31 -6.80 25.25 8.75
N THR A 32 -6.02 24.76 7.79
CA THR A 32 -6.22 23.43 7.18
C THR A 32 -5.98 22.31 8.19
N PHE A 33 -4.97 22.47 9.06
CA PHE A 33 -4.68 21.58 10.17
C PHE A 33 -5.80 21.59 11.23
N GLU A 34 -6.33 22.75 11.58
CA GLU A 34 -7.47 22.89 12.51
C GLU A 34 -8.71 22.15 11.98
N VAL A 35 -9.05 22.34 10.70
CA VAL A 35 -10.16 21.63 10.02
C VAL A 35 -9.97 20.11 10.08
N LEU A 36 -8.73 19.63 9.97
CA LEU A 36 -8.41 18.21 10.09
C LEU A 36 -8.65 17.69 11.51
N THR A 37 -8.17 18.42 12.53
CA THR A 37 -8.28 18.02 13.94
C THR A 37 -9.70 18.12 14.49
N GLU A 38 -10.49 19.08 14.00
CA GLU A 38 -11.88 19.30 14.43
C GLU A 38 -12.90 18.40 13.71
N LEU A 39 -12.46 17.58 12.75
CA LEU A 39 -13.30 16.67 11.98
C LEU A 39 -14.46 17.34 11.21
N GLN A 40 -14.38 18.65 10.93
CA GLN A 40 -15.42 19.38 10.19
C GLN A 40 -15.70 18.72 8.83
N GLU A 41 -16.94 18.75 8.34
CA GLU A 41 -17.27 18.16 7.03
C GLU A 41 -16.47 18.84 5.90
N VAL A 42 -15.83 18.05 5.03
CA VAL A 42 -15.26 18.54 3.76
C VAL A 42 -16.18 18.16 2.60
N PRO A 43 -16.15 18.94 1.50
CA PRO A 43 -16.83 18.57 0.27
C PRO A 43 -16.50 17.11 -0.12
N LYS A 44 -17.50 16.41 -0.67
CA LYS A 44 -17.33 15.07 -1.23
C LYS A 44 -16.44 15.15 -2.46
N ILE A 45 -15.15 15.00 -2.26
CA ILE A 45 -14.17 15.08 -3.31
C ILE A 45 -13.86 13.65 -3.77
N VAL A 46 -13.95 13.41 -5.08
CA VAL A 46 -13.49 12.19 -5.77
C VAL A 46 -12.01 11.88 -5.46
N ILE A 47 -11.47 10.74 -5.92
CA ILE A 47 -10.02 10.49 -5.85
C ILE A 47 -9.23 11.71 -6.35
N GLN A 48 -8.28 12.19 -5.54
CA GLN A 48 -7.37 13.30 -5.84
C GLN A 48 -5.92 12.85 -5.68
N ASP A 49 -5.01 13.52 -6.37
CA ASP A 49 -3.58 13.34 -6.18
C ASP A 49 -2.86 14.63 -5.78
N TYR A 50 -1.88 14.47 -4.89
CA TYR A 50 -1.01 15.54 -4.42
C TYR A 50 0.44 15.11 -4.55
N GLN A 51 1.32 16.02 -4.94
CA GLN A 51 2.75 15.73 -5.03
C GLN A 51 3.52 16.46 -3.94
N PHE A 52 4.46 15.77 -3.33
CA PHE A 52 5.42 16.37 -2.40
C PHE A 52 6.78 15.70 -2.55
N GLN A 53 7.83 16.42 -2.17
CA GLN A 53 9.21 16.00 -2.34
C GLN A 53 9.84 15.80 -0.97
N THR A 54 10.62 14.74 -0.79
CA THR A 54 11.39 14.57 0.45
C THR A 54 12.64 15.46 0.45
N CYS A 55 13.30 15.61 1.61
CA CYS A 55 14.59 16.31 1.70
C CYS A 55 15.70 15.73 0.78
N LYS A 56 15.57 14.45 0.38
CA LYS A 56 16.49 13.77 -0.54
C LYS A 56 15.95 13.73 -1.97
N GLU A 57 15.13 14.72 -2.31
CA GLU A 57 14.60 14.96 -3.65
C GLU A 57 13.68 13.88 -4.23
N LEU A 58 13.34 12.83 -3.47
CA LEU A 58 12.35 11.84 -3.89
C LEU A 58 10.98 12.49 -4.06
N ILE A 59 10.45 12.47 -5.27
CA ILE A 59 9.09 12.92 -5.59
C ILE A 59 8.11 11.80 -5.25
N ILE A 60 7.12 12.11 -4.42
CA ILE A 60 6.05 11.21 -4.01
C ILE A 60 4.73 11.78 -4.52
N THR A 61 3.97 10.95 -5.23
CA THR A 61 2.58 11.23 -5.60
C THR A 61 1.64 10.49 -4.65
N ALA A 62 0.85 11.22 -3.89
CA ALA A 62 -0.12 10.70 -2.94
C ALA A 62 -1.52 10.72 -3.55
N TYR A 63 -2.05 9.54 -3.86
CA TYR A 63 -3.44 9.37 -4.29
C TYR A 63 -4.33 9.19 -3.07
N GLY A 64 -5.21 10.15 -2.81
CA GLY A 64 -6.17 10.11 -1.72
C GLY A 64 -7.57 9.79 -2.23
N LYS A 65 -8.30 8.97 -1.49
CA LYS A 65 -9.67 8.58 -1.78
C LYS A 65 -10.53 8.82 -0.52
N CYS A 66 -11.66 9.50 -0.67
CA CYS A 66 -12.65 9.65 0.39
C CYS A 66 -13.50 8.38 0.58
N ALA A 67 -14.30 8.32 1.65
CA ALA A 67 -15.15 7.17 1.95
C ALA A 67 -16.36 7.05 1.02
N GLU A 68 -16.80 8.16 0.43
CA GLU A 68 -17.95 8.25 -0.47
C GLU A 68 -17.65 7.71 -1.86
N ASP A 69 -16.39 7.83 -2.30
CA ASP A 69 -15.93 7.23 -3.54
C ASP A 69 -15.82 5.72 -3.37
N LYS A 70 -16.53 4.94 -4.17
CA LYS A 70 -16.54 3.47 -4.07
C LYS A 70 -15.64 2.80 -5.11
N ARG A 71 -14.82 3.56 -5.83
CA ARG A 71 -13.88 3.01 -6.81
C ARG A 71 -12.70 2.35 -6.11
N ASP A 72 -12.13 1.36 -6.80
CA ASP A 72 -10.85 0.74 -6.41
C ASP A 72 -9.71 1.72 -6.75
N ILE A 73 -9.02 2.23 -5.73
CA ILE A 73 -7.92 3.18 -5.91
C ILE A 73 -6.77 2.56 -6.71
N TYR A 74 -6.53 1.25 -6.59
CA TYR A 74 -5.48 0.58 -7.34
C TYR A 74 -5.84 0.48 -8.83
N GLN A 75 -7.11 0.27 -9.16
CA GLN A 75 -7.57 0.36 -10.55
C GLN A 75 -7.39 1.77 -11.10
N TYR A 76 -7.74 2.80 -10.32
CA TYR A 76 -7.57 4.19 -10.73
C TYR A 76 -6.11 4.47 -11.08
N ILE A 77 -5.17 4.08 -10.21
CA ILE A 77 -3.74 4.26 -10.45
C ILE A 77 -3.29 3.41 -11.66
N ALA A 78 -3.75 2.17 -11.80
CA ALA A 78 -3.39 1.32 -12.93
C ALA A 78 -3.87 1.88 -14.29
N ASN A 79 -5.01 2.56 -14.31
CA ASN A 79 -5.48 3.24 -15.53
C ASN A 79 -4.59 4.42 -15.92
N LEU A 80 -3.93 5.07 -14.95
CA LEU A 80 -3.04 6.21 -15.18
C LEU A 80 -1.60 5.80 -15.46
N LYS A 81 -1.12 4.75 -14.78
CA LYS A 81 0.30 4.37 -14.75
C LYS A 81 0.60 3.05 -15.46
N GLY A 82 -0.42 2.35 -15.92
CA GLY A 82 -0.31 1.04 -16.55
C GLY A 82 -0.44 -0.12 -15.56
N ASN A 83 -0.07 -1.30 -16.01
CA ASN A 83 -0.31 -2.55 -15.30
C ASN A 83 0.38 -2.62 -13.92
N LEU A 84 -0.38 -2.96 -12.88
CA LEU A 84 0.11 -3.09 -11.50
C LEU A 84 -0.02 -4.52 -10.96
N LEU A 85 1.04 -4.99 -10.28
CA LEU A 85 0.98 -6.10 -9.34
C LEU A 85 0.56 -5.54 -7.99
N VAL A 86 -0.57 -6.00 -7.44
CA VAL A 86 -1.11 -5.46 -6.19
C VAL A 86 -1.14 -6.51 -5.11
N LYS A 87 -0.43 -6.25 -4.02
CA LYS A 87 -0.50 -7.01 -2.79
C LYS A 87 -1.34 -6.24 -1.79
N THR A 88 -2.45 -6.83 -1.35
CA THR A 88 -3.21 -6.36 -0.19
C THR A 88 -3.69 -7.54 0.65
N TRP A 89 -4.20 -7.26 1.84
CA TRP A 89 -4.76 -8.30 2.71
C TRP A 89 -6.22 -8.58 2.37
N THR A 90 -6.50 -9.77 1.85
CA THR A 90 -7.83 -10.15 1.36
C THR A 90 -8.67 -10.96 2.35
N ASN A 91 -8.13 -11.27 3.54
CA ASN A 91 -8.84 -11.98 4.61
C ASN A 91 -9.55 -11.06 5.62
N GLY A 92 -9.58 -9.74 5.36
CA GLY A 92 -10.33 -8.80 6.18
C GLY A 92 -11.85 -8.97 6.04
N GLN A 93 -12.62 -8.10 6.71
CA GLN A 93 -14.07 -8.08 6.54
C GLN A 93 -14.45 -7.81 5.07
N GLY A 94 -15.44 -8.56 4.56
CA GLY A 94 -15.97 -8.41 3.20
C GLY A 94 -15.19 -9.19 2.14
N GLN A 95 -15.89 -9.53 1.05
CA GLN A 95 -15.32 -10.31 -0.05
C GLN A 95 -14.22 -9.53 -0.78
N ALA A 96 -13.20 -10.24 -1.28
CA ALA A 96 -12.20 -9.68 -2.19
C ALA A 96 -12.89 -9.03 -3.40
N LEU A 97 -12.30 -7.95 -3.93
CA LEU A 97 -12.79 -7.35 -5.16
C LEU A 97 -12.61 -8.30 -6.34
N PRO A 98 -13.47 -8.22 -7.36
CA PRO A 98 -13.27 -8.98 -8.58
C PRO A 98 -11.94 -8.58 -9.23
N ARG A 99 -11.40 -9.50 -10.04
CA ARG A 99 -10.25 -9.19 -10.91
C ARG A 99 -10.64 -8.07 -11.87
N MET A 100 -9.69 -7.19 -12.16
CA MET A 100 -9.93 -6.04 -13.01
C MET A 100 -8.80 -5.85 -14.03
N LYS A 101 -9.11 -5.19 -15.14
CA LYS A 101 -8.12 -4.93 -16.20
C LYS A 101 -6.94 -4.13 -15.63
N ASN A 102 -5.71 -4.45 -16.05
CA ASN A 102 -4.48 -3.77 -15.61
C ASN A 102 -4.12 -3.94 -14.12
N VAL A 103 -4.91 -4.67 -13.33
CA VAL A 103 -4.60 -4.96 -11.92
C VAL A 103 -4.49 -6.46 -11.72
N PHE A 104 -3.32 -6.91 -11.26
CA PHE A 104 -3.00 -8.30 -11.01
C PHE A 104 -2.77 -8.51 -9.52
N ASP A 105 -3.68 -9.21 -8.85
CA ASP A 105 -3.53 -9.50 -7.42
C ASP A 105 -2.38 -10.48 -7.18
N VAL A 106 -1.49 -10.15 -6.24
CA VAL A 106 -0.46 -11.08 -5.76
C VAL A 106 -1.14 -12.17 -4.96
N CYS A 107 -0.95 -13.43 -5.37
CA CYS A 107 -1.55 -14.60 -4.74
C CYS A 107 -0.60 -15.27 -3.74
N TRP A 108 0.70 -15.30 -4.07
CA TRP A 108 1.73 -15.95 -3.26
C TRP A 108 2.97 -15.08 -3.19
N LEU A 109 3.56 -15.06 -1.99
CA LEU A 109 4.83 -14.43 -1.71
C LEU A 109 5.88 -15.50 -1.40
N LYS A 110 7.15 -15.12 -1.51
CA LYS A 110 8.31 -15.95 -1.19
C LYS A 110 9.39 -15.16 -0.46
N ARG A 111 10.18 -15.89 0.33
CA ARG A 111 11.43 -15.39 0.92
C ARG A 111 12.49 -16.46 0.86
N GLN A 112 13.65 -16.06 0.35
CA GLN A 112 14.84 -16.91 0.36
C GLN A 112 15.62 -16.68 1.65
N TYR A 113 15.98 -17.78 2.30
CA TYR A 113 16.86 -17.82 3.45
C TYR A 113 18.16 -18.53 3.06
N ASN A 114 19.29 -17.90 3.38
CA ASN A 114 20.59 -18.52 3.27
C ASN A 114 20.91 -19.19 4.61
N TYR A 115 20.78 -20.50 4.67
CA TYR A 115 21.10 -21.25 5.88
C TYR A 115 22.61 -21.55 5.85
N ILE A 116 23.37 -20.77 6.63
CA ILE A 116 24.84 -20.79 6.67
C ILE A 116 25.35 -22.18 7.05
N TYR A 117 24.66 -22.83 7.98
CA TYR A 117 24.97 -24.19 8.39
C TYR A 117 24.46 -25.17 7.33
N LYS A 118 25.35 -25.75 6.50
CA LYS A 118 25.07 -26.69 5.37
C LYS A 118 24.99 -26.08 3.96
N ASN A 119 25.30 -24.79 3.75
CA ASN A 119 25.26 -24.16 2.41
C ASN A 119 23.94 -24.41 1.65
N ARG A 120 22.81 -24.44 2.35
CA ARG A 120 21.49 -24.69 1.74
C ARG A 120 20.72 -23.39 1.54
N LYS A 121 20.09 -23.26 0.38
CA LYS A 121 19.10 -22.22 0.10
C LYS A 121 17.72 -22.79 0.36
N ILE A 122 16.95 -22.16 1.24
CA ILE A 122 15.56 -22.53 1.52
C ILE A 122 14.69 -21.39 1.02
N ILE A 123 13.68 -21.70 0.21
CA ILE A 123 12.65 -20.75 -0.21
C ILE A 123 11.38 -21.14 0.54
N LYS A 124 10.86 -20.21 1.34
CA LYS A 124 9.53 -20.35 1.96
C LYS A 124 8.53 -19.57 1.15
N HIS A 125 7.36 -20.17 0.91
CA HIS A 125 6.23 -19.53 0.26
C HIS A 125 5.07 -19.40 1.24
N TRP A 126 4.34 -18.30 1.16
CA TRP A 126 3.09 -18.12 1.91
C TRP A 126 2.02 -17.45 1.06
N ARG A 127 0.77 -17.70 1.41
CA ARG A 127 -0.36 -17.08 0.74
C ARG A 127 -0.38 -15.59 1.06
N SER A 128 -0.70 -14.80 0.04
CA SER A 128 -0.93 -13.36 0.19
C SER A 128 -1.99 -13.03 1.25
N SER A 129 -2.98 -13.91 1.43
CA SER A 129 -4.02 -13.78 2.45
C SER A 129 -3.51 -13.80 3.91
N LYS A 130 -2.29 -14.30 4.14
CA LYS A 130 -1.61 -14.34 5.45
C LYS A 130 -0.67 -13.16 5.68
N ASP A 131 -0.64 -12.20 4.77
CA ASP A 131 0.29 -11.08 4.80
C ASP A 131 -0.49 -9.76 4.76
N HIS A 132 -0.25 -8.90 5.76
CA HIS A 132 -0.96 -7.64 5.96
C HIS A 132 -0.45 -6.49 5.11
N SER A 133 0.63 -6.70 4.35
CA SER A 133 1.26 -5.70 3.50
C SER A 133 0.29 -5.21 2.43
N LYS A 134 0.42 -3.91 2.11
CA LYS A 134 -0.38 -3.20 1.12
C LYS A 134 0.56 -2.41 0.23
N PHE A 135 0.92 -3.00 -0.89
CA PHE A 135 1.77 -2.36 -1.88
C PHE A 135 1.29 -2.67 -3.29
N ALA A 136 1.69 -1.84 -4.24
CA ALA A 136 1.57 -2.13 -5.66
C ALA A 136 2.86 -1.75 -6.38
N ILE A 137 3.21 -2.51 -7.41
CA ILE A 137 4.37 -2.20 -8.26
C ILE A 137 4.02 -2.34 -9.74
N ALA A 138 4.67 -1.58 -10.61
CA ALA A 138 4.49 -1.75 -12.05
C ALA A 138 4.94 -3.15 -12.51
N VAL A 139 4.21 -3.80 -13.43
CA VAL A 139 4.54 -5.15 -13.91
C VAL A 139 5.91 -5.21 -14.62
N CYS A 140 6.24 -4.21 -15.44
CA CYS A 140 7.42 -4.24 -16.31
C CYS A 140 8.66 -3.52 -15.73
N GLY A 141 8.56 -2.96 -14.52
CA GLY A 141 9.66 -2.22 -13.87
C GLY A 141 10.13 -0.96 -14.59
N LYS A 142 9.42 -0.51 -15.63
CA LYS A 142 9.69 0.72 -16.38
C LYS A 142 8.38 1.49 -16.61
N PRO A 143 8.09 2.55 -15.83
CA PRO A 143 8.88 3.02 -14.69
C PRO A 143 8.91 2.00 -13.53
N ALA A 144 9.93 2.07 -12.68
CA ALA A 144 10.05 1.25 -11.46
C ALA A 144 9.15 1.81 -10.35
N LEU A 145 7.86 1.93 -10.68
CA LEU A 145 6.83 2.49 -9.83
C LEU A 145 6.61 1.58 -8.63
N VAL A 146 6.72 2.15 -7.44
CA VAL A 146 6.40 1.55 -6.16
C VAL A 146 5.30 2.36 -5.53
N CYS A 147 4.26 1.68 -5.06
CA CYS A 147 3.14 2.28 -4.36
C CYS A 147 2.95 1.56 -3.02
N ILE A 148 2.76 2.31 -1.94
CA ILE A 148 2.49 1.81 -0.59
C ILE A 148 1.18 2.45 -0.11
N GLY A 149 0.25 1.67 0.42
CA GLY A 149 -1.08 2.18 0.76
C GLY A 149 -1.66 1.60 2.04
N ASP A 150 -2.84 2.08 2.40
CA ASP A 150 -3.56 1.70 3.63
C ASP A 150 -4.91 0.99 3.37
N LEU A 151 -5.32 0.88 2.10
CA LEU A 151 -6.55 0.22 1.66
C LEU A 151 -6.29 -1.21 1.16
N ASN A 152 -7.19 -2.14 1.52
CA ASN A 152 -7.21 -3.46 0.89
C ASN A 152 -8.11 -3.46 -0.35
N ARG A 153 -7.88 -4.39 -1.28
CA ARG A 153 -8.80 -4.68 -2.38
C ARG A 153 -9.94 -5.59 -1.93
N THR A 154 -10.77 -5.11 -1.00
CA THR A 154 -12.00 -5.81 -0.52
C THR A 154 -13.22 -4.89 -0.56
N ARG A 155 -14.42 -5.48 -0.67
CA ARG A 155 -15.69 -4.72 -0.76
C ARG A 155 -15.94 -3.80 0.44
N SER A 156 -15.53 -4.18 1.65
CA SER A 156 -15.69 -3.33 2.83
C SER A 156 -14.84 -2.06 2.74
N GLN A 157 -13.63 -2.16 2.21
CA GLN A 157 -12.69 -1.04 2.09
C GLN A 157 -13.07 -0.07 0.98
N LEU A 158 -13.96 -0.44 0.05
CA LEU A 158 -14.53 0.52 -0.91
C LEU A 158 -15.29 1.65 -0.23
N ARG A 159 -15.80 1.45 0.99
CA ARG A 159 -16.50 2.47 1.78
C ARG A 159 -15.62 3.16 2.82
N ARG A 160 -14.30 2.94 2.77
CA ARG A 160 -13.32 3.59 3.64
C ARG A 160 -12.55 4.65 2.86
N GLY A 161 -12.28 5.76 3.55
CA GLY A 161 -11.23 6.68 3.16
C GLY A 161 -9.85 6.06 3.36
N GLY A 162 -8.92 6.46 2.51
CA GLY A 162 -7.55 5.97 2.53
C GLY A 162 -6.78 6.46 1.32
N GLY A 163 -5.50 6.09 1.23
CA GLY A 163 -4.65 6.52 0.15
C GLY A 163 -3.47 5.61 -0.14
N VAL A 164 -2.82 5.93 -1.24
CA VAL A 164 -1.68 5.20 -1.79
C VAL A 164 -0.61 6.22 -2.18
N LEU A 165 0.57 6.07 -1.60
CA LEU A 165 1.75 6.86 -1.93
C LEU A 165 2.57 6.13 -2.98
N CYS A 166 2.78 6.76 -4.14
CA CYS A 166 3.54 6.21 -5.24
C CYS A 166 4.79 7.03 -5.54
N PHE A 167 5.90 6.36 -5.84
CA PHE A 167 7.18 6.96 -6.20
C PHE A 167 7.99 5.97 -7.05
N GLU A 168 9.01 6.43 -7.76
CA GLU A 168 9.88 5.56 -8.55
C GLU A 168 11.13 5.17 -7.75
N ASN A 169 11.38 3.87 -7.61
CA ASN A 169 12.59 3.39 -6.93
C ASN A 169 12.95 1.97 -7.38
N ASN A 170 14.01 1.86 -8.18
CA ASN A 170 14.50 0.58 -8.72
C ASN A 170 14.84 -0.45 -7.62
N ARG A 171 15.43 -0.03 -6.50
CA ARG A 171 15.86 -0.95 -5.44
C ARG A 171 14.67 -1.57 -4.73
N ILE A 172 13.70 -0.73 -4.34
CA ILE A 172 12.48 -1.18 -3.68
C ILE A 172 11.60 -1.99 -4.66
N TRP A 173 11.48 -1.54 -5.91
CA TRP A 173 10.76 -2.28 -6.94
C TRP A 173 11.33 -3.69 -7.12
N ASN A 174 12.65 -3.81 -7.31
CA ASN A 174 13.33 -5.11 -7.44
C ASN A 174 13.12 -5.99 -6.22
N PHE A 175 13.22 -5.41 -5.01
CA PHE A 175 13.00 -6.14 -3.77
C PHE A 175 11.58 -6.71 -3.69
N LEU A 176 10.55 -5.88 -3.91
CA LEU A 176 9.15 -6.32 -3.86
C LEU A 176 8.83 -7.30 -4.97
N ASN A 177 9.32 -7.06 -6.19
CA ASN A 177 9.13 -7.96 -7.32
C ASN A 177 9.73 -9.35 -7.03
N ASN A 178 10.91 -9.39 -6.41
CA ASN A 178 11.55 -10.65 -6.02
C ASN A 178 10.83 -11.38 -4.88
N MET A 179 9.94 -10.73 -4.14
CA MET A 179 9.09 -11.40 -3.14
C MET A 179 7.84 -12.03 -3.75
N ILE A 180 7.45 -11.70 -4.99
CA ILE A 180 6.24 -12.23 -5.61
C ILE A 180 6.54 -13.60 -6.23
N ALA A 181 5.75 -14.61 -5.87
CA ALA A 181 5.85 -15.94 -6.43
C ALA A 181 4.74 -16.23 -7.46
N ALA A 182 3.55 -15.65 -7.25
CA ALA A 182 2.42 -15.85 -8.14
C ALA A 182 1.45 -14.66 -8.15
N LYS A 183 0.80 -14.44 -9.29
CA LYS A 183 -0.23 -13.42 -9.48
C LYS A 183 -1.50 -13.99 -10.10
N SER A 184 -2.61 -13.31 -9.91
CA SER A 184 -3.86 -13.61 -10.60
C SER A 184 -3.79 -13.20 -12.07
N VAL A 185 -4.46 -13.92 -12.96
CA VAL A 185 -4.78 -13.44 -14.32
C VAL A 185 -6.29 -13.29 -14.52
N LEU A 186 -6.69 -12.48 -15.50
CA LEU A 186 -8.10 -12.16 -15.76
C LEU A 186 -8.97 -13.39 -16.01
N THR A 187 -8.41 -14.45 -16.61
CA THR A 187 -9.08 -15.72 -16.92
C THR A 187 -9.41 -16.55 -15.67
N GLY A 188 -8.94 -16.13 -14.49
CA GLY A 188 -9.21 -16.83 -13.23
C GLY A 188 -8.07 -17.72 -12.77
N GLU A 189 -7.09 -17.99 -13.63
CA GLU A 189 -5.91 -18.79 -13.32
C GLU A 189 -4.93 -18.02 -12.42
N VAL A 190 -4.04 -18.78 -11.77
CA VAL A 190 -2.90 -18.25 -11.02
C VAL A 190 -1.66 -18.50 -11.87
N GLU A 191 -0.98 -17.42 -12.21
CA GLU A 191 0.26 -17.47 -12.98
C GLU A 191 1.45 -17.44 -12.01
N LEU A 192 2.25 -18.50 -12.04
CA LEU A 192 3.53 -18.57 -11.36
C LEU A 192 4.55 -17.72 -12.11
N PHE A 193 5.40 -17.02 -11.38
CA PHE A 193 6.57 -16.39 -12.00
C PHE A 193 7.57 -17.47 -12.44
N SER A 194 8.30 -17.20 -13.53
CA SER A 194 9.24 -18.15 -14.12
C SER A 194 10.22 -18.71 -13.08
N GLY A 195 10.34 -20.04 -13.03
CA GLY A 195 11.24 -20.75 -12.11
C GLY A 195 10.64 -21.03 -10.71
N GLU A 196 9.39 -20.65 -10.46
CA GLU A 196 8.70 -20.98 -9.22
C GLU A 196 8.07 -22.38 -9.26
N ASN A 197 8.29 -23.15 -8.20
CA ASN A 197 7.59 -24.41 -7.95
C ASN A 197 6.98 -24.36 -6.55
N ILE A 198 5.76 -23.83 -6.48
CA ILE A 198 4.97 -23.85 -5.24
C ILE A 198 4.42 -25.27 -5.13
N GLY A 199 5.22 -26.17 -4.54
CA GLY A 199 4.95 -27.61 -4.54
C GLY A 199 3.50 -27.96 -4.14
N GLY A 200 2.93 -28.97 -4.79
CA GLY A 200 1.53 -29.42 -4.63
C GLY A 200 1.14 -29.98 -3.26
N SER A 201 1.89 -29.69 -2.19
CA SER A 201 1.52 -30.05 -0.83
C SER A 201 0.73 -28.91 -0.17
N ALA A 202 -0.51 -28.72 -0.64
CA ALA A 202 -1.59 -28.24 0.21
C ALA A 202 -2.10 -29.38 1.11
N ARG A 203 -1.21 -30.26 1.61
CA ARG A 203 -1.54 -31.15 2.71
C ARG A 203 -1.27 -30.39 4.00
N ARG A 204 -2.35 -30.13 4.73
CA ARG A 204 -2.42 -29.84 6.16
C ARG A 204 -1.06 -29.91 6.87
N SER A 205 -0.47 -28.75 7.09
CA SER A 205 0.22 -28.48 8.35
C SER A 205 -0.70 -27.50 9.10
N ASP A 206 -1.83 -28.02 9.58
CA ASP A 206 -2.48 -27.46 10.76
C ASP A 206 -1.53 -27.82 11.92
N GLY A 207 -0.75 -26.85 12.36
CA GLY A 207 0.28 -27.06 13.38
C GLY A 207 1.63 -26.55 12.92
N ASP A 208 1.79 -25.24 12.89
CA ASP A 208 3.05 -24.60 13.26
C ASP A 208 2.67 -23.27 13.92
N ASP A 209 3.18 -23.12 15.14
CA ASP A 209 3.00 -22.07 16.12
C ASP A 209 2.76 -20.67 15.52
N ASP A 210 1.69 -20.00 15.95
CA ASP A 210 1.39 -18.59 15.71
C ASP A 210 2.37 -17.70 16.52
N THR A 211 3.66 -17.83 16.27
CA THR A 211 4.71 -16.96 16.80
C THR A 211 5.55 -16.36 15.67
N ASP A 212 4.93 -15.96 14.57
CA ASP A 212 5.57 -15.07 13.61
C ASP A 212 5.15 -13.65 13.95
N GLU A 213 6.15 -12.83 14.34
CA GLU A 213 5.96 -11.45 14.68
C GLU A 213 5.17 -10.71 13.61
N ASP A 214 3.98 -10.24 14.00
CA ASP A 214 3.23 -9.25 13.27
C ASP A 214 4.14 -8.04 13.02
N PHE A 215 4.72 -7.94 11.83
CA PHE A 215 5.25 -6.68 11.33
C PHE A 215 4.05 -5.76 11.03
N PHE A 216 3.51 -5.19 12.10
CA PHE A 216 2.46 -4.19 12.08
C PHE A 216 3.00 -2.92 11.44
N PHE A 217 2.84 -2.75 10.12
CA PHE A 217 2.85 -1.42 9.52
C PHE A 217 1.50 -0.76 9.77
N ARG A 218 1.21 -0.42 11.04
CA ARG A 218 0.14 0.53 11.35
C ARG A 218 0.75 1.90 11.06
N MET A 219 0.37 2.52 9.94
CA MET A 219 0.72 3.91 9.66
C MET A 219 0.02 4.79 10.71
N ARG A 220 0.66 4.98 11.86
CA ARG A 220 0.25 5.92 12.90
C ARG A 220 0.86 7.25 12.53
N ILE A 221 0.03 8.16 12.02
CA ILE A 221 0.50 9.51 11.69
C ILE A 221 0.57 10.30 12.99
N ARG A 222 1.77 10.48 13.53
CA ARG A 222 2.05 11.62 14.42
C ARG A 222 2.31 12.83 13.54
N LEU A 223 1.34 13.74 13.48
CA LEU A 223 1.41 14.94 12.64
C LEU A 223 2.62 15.82 12.98
N SER A 224 3.04 15.84 14.25
CA SER A 224 4.23 16.56 14.72
C SER A 224 5.55 16.09 14.08
N PHE A 225 5.65 14.81 13.71
CA PHE A 225 6.85 14.26 13.04
C PHE A 225 6.77 14.33 11.51
N LEU A 226 5.57 14.44 10.94
CA LEU A 226 5.36 14.44 9.50
C LEU A 226 6.02 15.67 8.84
N PHE A 227 5.98 16.82 9.52
CA PHE A 227 6.60 18.06 9.05
C PHE A 227 8.13 18.03 9.18
N TYR A 228 8.65 17.53 10.31
CA TYR A 228 10.09 17.36 10.53
C TYR A 228 10.77 16.41 9.51
N ALA A 229 10.08 15.33 9.12
CA ALA A 229 10.63 14.36 8.16
C ALA A 229 10.60 14.85 6.70
N LEU A 230 9.82 15.88 6.41
CA LEU A 230 9.58 16.39 5.05
C LEU A 230 10.26 17.75 4.79
N CYS A 231 11.21 18.17 5.62
CA CYS A 231 11.88 19.48 5.50
C CYS A 231 10.89 20.65 5.39
N ILE A 232 9.92 20.67 6.30
CA ILE A 232 9.01 21.80 6.51
C ILE A 232 9.45 22.55 7.75
#